data_AF-A0A1F2UCW1-F1
#
_entry.id   AF-A0A1F2UCW1-F1
#
_cell.length_a   1.000
_cell.length_b   1.000
_cell.length_c   1.000
_cell.angle_alpha   90.00
_cell.angle_beta   90.00
_cell.angle_gamma   90.00
#
_symmetry.space_group_name_H-M   'P 1'
#
loop_
_entity.id
_entity.type
_entity.pdbx_description
1 polymer ?
#
loop_
_entity_poly.entity_id
_entity_poly.type
_entity_poly.pdbx_seq_one_letter_code
_entity_poly.pdbx_strand_id
1 'polypeptide(L)'
;MLPNDDEPGKGFIELGRLSRREADQLIIGYAFNLQTNELIPKSVPNPGAGREHLFRAWRLRGSSRKRVSMRQFQPIPDTGHDPTEE
;
A
#
# COMPACT_ATOMS: atom_id res chain seq x y z
N MET A 1 -11.30 3.99 -7.55
CA MET A 1 -10.27 3.57 -8.52
C MET A 1 -10.63 2.17 -8.97
N LEU A 2 -10.35 1.83 -10.21
CA LEU A 2 -10.61 0.51 -10.77
C LEU A 2 -9.32 -0.07 -11.33
N PRO A 3 -9.19 -1.41 -11.44
CA PRO A 3 -8.17 -2.06 -12.26
C PRO A 3 -8.00 -1.36 -13.61
N ASN A 4 -6.78 -1.41 -14.14
CA ASN A 4 -6.44 -0.69 -15.37
C ASN A 4 -7.31 -1.06 -16.58
N ASP A 5 -7.94 -2.23 -16.58
CA ASP A 5 -8.69 -2.70 -17.75
C ASP A 5 -10.20 -2.44 -17.63
N ASP A 6 -10.66 -1.93 -16.49
CA ASP A 6 -12.06 -1.64 -16.24
C ASP A 6 -12.46 -0.26 -16.81
N GLU A 7 -13.65 -0.19 -17.40
CA GLU A 7 -14.28 1.05 -17.86
C GLU A 7 -15.60 1.32 -17.13
N PRO A 8 -15.70 2.40 -16.33
CA PRO A 8 -16.90 2.71 -15.56
C PRO A 8 -18.08 3.25 -16.40
N GLY A 9 -17.95 3.26 -17.71
CA GLY A 9 -18.98 3.72 -18.64
C GLY A 9 -19.07 5.24 -18.82
N LYS A 10 -20.11 5.66 -19.55
CA LYS A 10 -20.33 7.07 -19.90
C LYS A 10 -20.62 7.87 -18.64
N GLY A 11 -20.12 9.10 -18.58
CA GLY A 11 -20.31 9.99 -17.43
C GLY A 11 -19.10 10.07 -16.49
N PHE A 12 -18.09 9.23 -16.66
CA PHE A 12 -16.83 9.31 -15.89
C PHE A 12 -15.71 10.00 -16.67
N ILE A 13 -14.74 10.55 -15.95
CA ILE A 13 -13.48 11.09 -16.46
C ILE A 13 -12.31 10.49 -15.68
N GLU A 14 -11.25 10.13 -16.41
CA GLU A 14 -9.99 9.68 -15.82
C GLU A 14 -9.26 10.88 -15.21
N LEU A 15 -8.77 10.72 -13.98
CA LEU A 15 -8.06 11.76 -13.23
C LEU A 15 -6.66 11.34 -12.78
N GLY A 16 -6.27 10.10 -13.00
CA GLY A 16 -4.95 9.61 -12.66
C GLY A 16 -4.76 8.15 -13.00
N ARG A 17 -3.50 7.77 -13.23
CA ARG A 17 -3.04 6.40 -13.34
C ARG A 17 -2.16 6.13 -12.14
N LEU A 18 -2.43 5.04 -11.44
CA LEU A 18 -1.80 4.70 -10.18
C LEU A 18 -1.15 3.33 -10.35
N SER A 19 0.12 3.24 -9.95
CA SER A 19 0.82 1.98 -9.81
C SER A 19 1.02 1.69 -8.32
N ARG A 20 0.74 0.45 -7.92
CA ARG A 20 1.13 -0.09 -6.62
C ARG A 20 2.03 -1.28 -6.83
N ARG A 21 3.21 -1.23 -6.24
CA ARG A 21 4.12 -2.36 -6.16
C ARG A 21 3.94 -3.08 -4.82
N GLU A 22 3.87 -4.39 -4.86
CA GLU A 22 3.83 -5.22 -3.65
C GLU A 22 5.14 -5.09 -2.86
N ALA A 23 4.99 -4.94 -1.54
CA ALA A 23 6.12 -4.82 -0.61
C ALA A 23 6.87 -6.14 -0.47
N ASP A 24 8.13 -6.05 -0.02
CA ASP A 24 9.01 -7.22 0.10
C ASP A 24 8.62 -8.15 1.25
N GLN A 25 7.96 -7.62 2.28
CA GLN A 25 7.53 -8.35 3.47
C GLN A 25 6.03 -8.19 3.71
N LEU A 26 5.38 -9.25 4.18
CA LEU A 26 3.99 -9.25 4.66
C LEU A 26 3.98 -9.31 6.18
N ILE A 27 3.24 -8.41 6.82
CA ILE A 27 2.96 -8.51 8.25
C ILE A 27 1.90 -9.60 8.44
N ILE A 28 2.22 -10.61 9.24
CA ILE A 28 1.33 -11.74 9.54
C ILE A 28 0.79 -11.72 10.97
N GLY A 29 1.32 -10.83 11.81
CA GLY A 29 0.84 -10.68 13.18
C GLY A 29 1.58 -9.57 13.92
N TYR A 30 1.14 -9.36 15.15
CA TYR A 30 1.79 -8.45 16.10
C TYR A 30 1.90 -9.14 17.46
N ALA A 31 2.97 -8.85 18.18
CA ALA A 31 3.14 -9.19 19.58
C ALA A 31 3.23 -7.88 20.38
N PHE A 32 2.54 -7.80 21.52
CA PHE A 32 2.63 -6.64 22.39
C PHE A 32 3.50 -6.97 23.60
N ASN A 33 4.60 -6.26 23.78
CA ASN A 33 5.44 -6.38 24.95
C ASN A 33 4.89 -5.47 26.06
N LEU A 34 4.33 -6.08 27.12
CA LEU A 34 3.76 -5.34 28.25
C LEU A 34 4.82 -4.64 29.12
N GLN A 35 6.07 -5.09 29.09
CA GLN A 35 7.15 -4.50 29.88
C GLN A 35 7.67 -3.22 29.23
N THR A 36 7.90 -3.26 27.91
CA THR A 36 8.38 -2.09 27.15
C THR A 36 7.25 -1.23 26.59
N ASN A 37 6.01 -1.73 26.65
CA ASN A 37 4.82 -1.11 26.08
C ASN A 37 4.92 -0.93 24.55
N GLU A 38 5.56 -1.89 23.87
CA GLU A 38 5.85 -1.86 22.43
C GLU A 38 5.01 -2.87 21.65
N LEU A 39 4.56 -2.47 20.45
CA LEU A 39 3.87 -3.34 19.50
C LEU A 39 4.85 -3.79 18.41
N ILE A 40 5.23 -5.06 18.45
CA ILE A 40 6.25 -5.65 17.59
C ILE A 40 5.58 -6.38 16.42
N PRO A 41 5.77 -5.94 15.16
CA PRO A 41 5.26 -6.67 14.00
C PRO A 41 6.03 -7.96 13.76
N LYS A 42 5.33 -9.00 13.32
CA LYS A 42 5.92 -10.22 12.77
C LYS A 42 5.67 -10.28 11.28
N SER A 43 6.73 -10.50 10.51
CA SER A 43 6.68 -10.50 9.06
C SER A 43 7.23 -11.79 8.45
N VAL A 44 6.84 -12.04 7.20
CA VAL A 44 7.40 -13.08 6.34
C VAL A 44 7.64 -12.51 4.94
N PRO A 45 8.54 -13.10 4.12
CA PRO A 45 8.72 -12.67 2.74
C PRO A 45 7.40 -12.73 1.96
N ASN A 46 7.13 -11.69 1.17
CA ASN A 46 5.97 -11.67 0.29
C ASN A 46 6.27 -12.47 -1.00
N PRO A 47 5.54 -13.56 -1.31
CA PRO A 47 5.72 -14.29 -2.57
C PRO A 47 5.45 -13.42 -3.81
N GLY A 48 4.63 -12.39 -3.67
CA GLY A 48 4.32 -11.42 -4.72
C GLY A 48 5.21 -10.19 -4.71
N ALA A 49 6.28 -10.14 -3.91
CA ALA A 49 7.17 -8.99 -3.80
C ALA A 49 7.55 -8.43 -5.17
N GLY A 50 7.44 -7.10 -5.33
CA GLY A 50 7.77 -6.45 -6.59
C GLY A 50 6.70 -6.52 -7.68
N ARG A 51 5.64 -7.33 -7.52
CA ARG A 51 4.52 -7.36 -8.47
C ARG A 51 3.83 -6.00 -8.54
N GLU A 52 3.64 -5.52 -9.75
CA GLU A 52 2.99 -4.25 -10.01
C GLU A 52 1.50 -4.43 -10.33
N HIS A 53 0.68 -3.57 -9.75
CA HIS A 53 -0.77 -3.49 -9.97
C HIS A 53 -1.11 -2.10 -10.48
N LEU A 54 -1.74 -2.05 -11.66
CA LEU A 54 -2.11 -0.82 -12.34
C LEU A 54 -3.58 -0.49 -12.12
N PHE A 55 -3.87 0.76 -11.81
CA PHE A 55 -5.21 1.27 -11.55
C PHE A 55 -5.45 2.58 -12.28
N ARG A 56 -6.72 2.81 -12.66
CA ARG A 56 -7.20 4.10 -13.17
C ARG A 56 -8.14 4.74 -12.14
N ALA A 57 -7.90 6.01 -11.85
CA ALA A 57 -8.73 6.81 -10.97
C ALA A 57 -9.75 7.60 -11.78
N TRP A 58 -11.02 7.52 -11.39
CA TRP A 58 -12.15 8.10 -12.10
C TRP A 58 -12.98 8.97 -11.18
N ARG A 59 -13.66 9.98 -11.74
CA ARG A 59 -14.76 10.73 -11.09
C ARG A 59 -15.88 10.99 -12.09
N LEU A 60 -17.06 11.33 -11.58
CA LEU A 60 -18.19 11.73 -12.40
C LEU A 60 -17.93 13.09 -13.08
N ARG A 61 -18.42 13.26 -14.31
CA ARG A 61 -18.48 14.55 -15.00
C ARG A 61 -19.28 15.55 -14.16
N GLY A 62 -18.76 16.78 -14.06
CA GLY A 62 -19.28 17.80 -13.15
C GLY A 62 -18.59 17.83 -11.77
N SER A 63 -17.82 16.79 -11.42
CA SER A 63 -16.98 16.81 -10.21
C SER A 63 -15.67 17.59 -10.43
N SER A 64 -14.96 17.87 -9.33
CA SER A 64 -13.61 18.44 -9.36
C SER A 64 -12.68 17.63 -10.25
N ARG A 65 -11.96 18.34 -11.14
CA ARG A 65 -11.00 17.78 -12.10
C ARG A 65 -9.56 17.70 -11.56
N LYS A 66 -9.37 17.89 -10.25
CA LYS A 66 -8.05 17.77 -9.61
C LYS A 66 -7.50 16.36 -9.86
N ARG A 67 -6.27 16.28 -10.40
CA ARG A 67 -5.58 15.02 -10.64
C ARG A 67 -5.30 14.27 -9.35
N VAL A 68 -5.25 12.95 -9.46
CA VAL A 68 -4.94 12.04 -8.36
C VAL A 68 -3.60 11.36 -8.66
N SER A 69 -2.73 11.31 -7.65
CA SER A 69 -1.47 10.59 -7.70
C SER A 69 -1.29 9.79 -6.42
N MET A 70 -0.46 8.76 -6.47
CA MET A 70 -0.05 8.03 -5.28
C MET A 70 0.77 8.96 -4.38
N ARG A 71 0.56 8.85 -3.06
CA ARG A 71 1.48 9.46 -2.10
C ARG A 71 2.79 8.66 -2.13
N GLN A 72 3.92 9.35 -2.06
CA GLN A 72 5.21 8.68 -1.89
C GLN A 72 5.22 7.97 -0.54
N PHE A 73 5.58 6.69 -0.57
CA PHE A 73 5.73 5.88 0.63
C PHE A 73 7.11 6.14 1.21
N GLN A 74 7.16 6.46 2.51
CA GLN A 74 8.38 6.40 3.31
C GLN A 74 8.34 5.10 4.10
N PRO A 75 9.27 4.15 3.87
CA PRO A 75 9.37 2.96 4.68
C PRO A 75 9.52 3.34 6.15
N ILE A 76 8.75 2.67 7.01
CA ILE A 76 9.03 2.70 8.45
C ILE A 76 10.32 1.87 8.62
N PRO A 77 11.39 2.44 9.20
CA PRO A 77 12.62 1.69 9.39
C PRO A 77 12.34 0.44 10.21
N ASP A 78 12.87 -0.69 9.75
CA ASP A 78 12.80 -1.96 10.46
C ASP A 78 13.71 -1.85 11.68
N THR A 79 13.15 -1.46 12.82
CA THR A 79 13.82 -1.61 14.12
C THR A 79 13.74 -3.09 14.46
N GLY A 80 14.54 -3.89 13.76
CA GLY A 80 14.74 -5.30 14.06
C GLY A 80 15.13 -5.42 15.52
N HIS A 81 14.31 -6.12 16.30
CA HIS A 81 14.76 -6.62 17.58
C HIS A 81 15.71 -7.77 17.29
N ASP A 82 17.00 -7.53 17.53
CA ASP A 82 18.06 -8.52 17.46
C ASP A 82 17.87 -9.54 18.61
N PRO A 83 17.64 -10.84 18.35
CA PRO A 83 17.37 -11.82 19.40
C PRO A 83 18.62 -12.26 20.18
N THR A 84 19.72 -11.49 20.15
CA THR A 84 20.96 -11.79 20.87
C THR A 84 21.32 -10.70 21.86
N GLU A 85 20.56 -10.60 22.96
CA GLU A 85 21.11 -10.18 24.25
C GLU A 85 20.49 -11.08 25.34
N GLU A 86 21.21 -12.16 25.67
CA GLU A 86 21.10 -12.91 26.94
C GLU A 86 21.99 -12.27 28.01
#